data_AF-A0A2D8LZR5-F1
#
_entry.id   AF-A0A2D8LZR5-F1
#
_cell.length_a   1.000
_cell.length_b   1.000
_cell.length_c   1.000
_cell.angle_alpha   90.00
_cell.angle_beta   90.00
_cell.angle_gamma   90.00
#
_symmetry.space_group_name_H-M   'P 1'
#
loop_
_entity.id
_entity.type
_entity.pdbx_description
1 polymer ?
#
loop_
_entity_poly.entity_id
_entity_poly.type
_entity_poly.pdbx_seq_one_letter_code
_entity_poly.pdbx_strand_id
1 'polypeptide(L)'
;MTLELSKFTPDQQFQLSGLFYKIGIWMSHADDAGESDHGSDVAEEAQLYNVLEKMAKTYKAFPLIKEMADNAVSQSGYHAQWKAESDNAVAEAAIVARMLKAAASQQELDAFKGACMQVATDVAKAYQEDEYHTDVNHGMDYDVFVEKVANFFARISNRKLYEEMNISPAEDNALSELANALRNV
;
A
#
# COMPACT_ATOMS: atom_id res chain seq x y z
N MET A 1 12.18 -9.69 18.64
CA MET A 1 10.82 -9.40 19.14
C MET A 1 10.08 -8.85 17.93
N THR A 2 8.96 -9.45 17.56
CA THR A 2 8.15 -9.02 16.41
C THR A 2 7.16 -7.96 16.85
N LEU A 3 6.98 -6.93 16.04
CA LEU A 3 6.06 -5.84 16.28
C LEU A 3 4.63 -6.26 15.95
N GLU A 4 3.71 -5.90 16.84
CA GLU A 4 2.28 -6.23 16.79
C GLU A 4 1.48 -4.97 17.02
N LEU A 5 0.27 -4.90 16.47
CA LEU A 5 -0.63 -3.76 16.58
C LEU A 5 -0.99 -3.46 18.04
N SER A 6 -1.09 -4.49 18.88
CA SER A 6 -1.39 -4.37 20.31
C SER A 6 -0.38 -3.54 21.12
N LYS A 7 0.80 -3.24 20.56
CA LYS A 7 1.84 -2.42 21.19
C LYS A 7 1.59 -0.92 21.10
N PHE A 8 0.62 -0.51 20.28
CA PHE A 8 0.32 0.89 20.00
C PHE A 8 -0.90 1.39 20.78
N THR A 9 -1.05 2.71 20.93
CA THR A 9 -2.25 3.31 21.54
C THR A 9 -3.47 3.08 20.63
N PRO A 10 -4.71 3.14 21.15
CA PRO A 10 -5.91 2.97 20.32
C PRO A 10 -5.94 3.88 19.08
N ASP A 11 -5.55 5.15 19.22
CA ASP A 11 -5.48 6.10 18.10
C ASP A 11 -4.44 5.68 17.05
N GLN A 12 -3.27 5.21 17.49
CA GLN A 12 -2.25 4.68 16.59
C GLN A 12 -2.69 3.38 15.92
N GLN A 13 -3.42 2.51 16.64
CA GLN A 13 -3.96 1.29 16.07
C GLN A 13 -4.99 1.58 14.98
N PHE A 14 -5.85 2.58 15.19
CA PHE A 14 -6.80 3.06 14.18
C PHE A 14 -6.06 3.58 12.94
N GLN A 15 -5.05 4.44 13.16
CA GLN A 15 -4.21 4.98 12.10
C GLN A 15 -3.53 3.87 11.27
N LEU A 16 -2.88 2.92 11.95
CA LEU A 16 -2.21 1.77 11.35
C LEU A 16 -3.19 0.89 10.57
N SER A 17 -4.37 0.62 11.14
CA SER A 17 -5.39 -0.25 10.53
C SER A 17 -5.96 0.35 9.24
N GLY A 18 -6.13 1.67 9.17
CA GLY A 18 -6.68 2.35 7.99
C GLY A 18 -5.65 2.68 6.92
N LEU A 19 -4.36 2.65 7.21
CA LEU A 19 -3.33 3.22 6.33
C LEU A 19 -3.30 2.55 4.94
N PHE A 20 -3.32 1.22 4.89
CA PHE A 20 -3.25 0.52 3.60
C PHE A 20 -4.50 0.76 2.75
N TYR A 21 -5.68 0.83 3.38
CA TYR A 21 -6.91 1.20 2.69
C TYR A 21 -6.78 2.59 2.07
N LYS A 22 -6.33 3.57 2.87
CA LYS A 22 -6.15 4.96 2.43
C LYS A 22 -5.16 5.09 1.29
N ILE A 23 -4.04 4.37 1.33
CA ILE A 23 -3.06 4.34 0.23
C ILE A 23 -3.71 3.78 -1.04
N GLY A 24 -4.52 2.73 -0.93
CA GLY A 24 -5.22 2.14 -2.07
C GLY A 24 -6.20 3.12 -2.72
N ILE A 25 -7.10 3.72 -1.93
CA ILE A 25 -8.05 4.73 -2.43
C ILE A 25 -7.33 5.95 -3.01
N TRP A 26 -6.31 6.45 -2.32
CA TRP A 26 -5.54 7.58 -2.83
C TRP A 26 -4.90 7.27 -4.19
N MET A 27 -4.41 6.04 -4.38
CA MET A 27 -3.85 5.62 -5.66
C MET A 27 -4.93 5.44 -6.73
N SER A 28 -6.12 4.91 -6.40
CA SER A 28 -7.19 4.77 -7.40
C SER A 28 -7.58 6.13 -7.99
N HIS A 29 -7.59 7.17 -7.16
CA HIS A 29 -7.90 8.53 -7.61
C HIS A 29 -6.71 9.24 -8.32
N ALA A 30 -5.53 8.62 -8.43
CA ALA A 30 -4.35 9.29 -8.98
C ALA A 30 -4.47 9.62 -10.47
N ASP A 31 -5.19 8.78 -11.25
CA ASP A 31 -5.43 8.98 -12.69
C ASP A 31 -6.81 9.58 -13.00
N ASP A 32 -7.62 9.81 -11.97
CA ASP A 32 -9.03 10.15 -12.13
C ASP A 32 -9.20 11.64 -12.47
N ALA A 33 -9.18 11.94 -13.78
CA ALA A 33 -9.30 13.29 -14.34
C ALA A 33 -10.73 13.88 -14.26
N GLY A 34 -11.49 13.55 -13.20
CA GLY A 34 -12.77 14.17 -12.88
C GLY A 34 -14.02 13.48 -13.40
N GLU A 35 -13.96 12.20 -13.79
CA GLU A 35 -15.16 11.42 -14.14
C GLU A 35 -15.59 10.55 -12.96
N SER A 36 -16.29 11.17 -12.01
CA SER A 36 -17.00 10.48 -10.92
C SER A 36 -18.17 9.66 -11.49
N ASP A 37 -17.89 8.48 -12.05
CA ASP A 37 -18.93 7.53 -12.42
C ASP A 37 -19.08 6.50 -11.29
N HIS A 38 -20.20 6.54 -10.56
CA HIS A 38 -20.46 5.76 -9.34
C HIS A 38 -20.35 4.23 -9.50
N GLY A 39 -20.19 3.73 -10.73
CA GLY A 39 -19.89 2.33 -11.01
C GLY A 39 -18.42 1.93 -10.79
N SER A 40 -17.49 2.89 -10.80
CA SER A 40 -16.05 2.69 -10.55
C SER A 40 -15.79 2.39 -9.07
N ASP A 41 -16.31 3.20 -8.15
CA ASP A 41 -16.10 3.10 -6.69
C ASP A 41 -16.25 1.69 -6.10
N VAL A 42 -17.23 0.90 -6.56
CA VAL A 42 -17.49 -0.46 -6.03
C VAL A 42 -16.49 -1.47 -6.58
N ALA A 43 -16.14 -1.34 -7.86
CA ALA A 43 -15.09 -2.15 -8.47
C ALA A 43 -13.73 -1.81 -7.84
N GLU A 44 -13.52 -0.53 -7.54
CA GLU A 44 -12.31 -0.02 -6.89
C GLU A 44 -12.07 -0.63 -5.50
N GLU A 45 -13.10 -0.57 -4.65
CA GLU A 45 -12.99 -1.18 -3.32
C GLU A 45 -12.83 -2.71 -3.38
N ALA A 46 -13.46 -3.38 -4.36
CA ALA A 46 -13.30 -4.81 -4.53
C ALA A 46 -11.86 -5.21 -4.91
N GLN A 47 -11.21 -4.46 -5.81
CA GLN A 47 -9.80 -4.70 -6.14
C GLN A 47 -8.89 -4.41 -4.96
N LEU A 48 -9.15 -3.32 -4.23
CA LEU A 48 -8.41 -3.01 -3.00
C LEU A 48 -8.51 -4.14 -1.97
N TYR A 49 -9.69 -4.74 -1.76
CA TYR A 49 -9.82 -5.89 -0.86
C TYR A 49 -8.99 -7.10 -1.32
N ASN A 50 -8.99 -7.41 -2.61
CA ASN A 50 -8.16 -8.49 -3.16
C ASN A 50 -6.67 -8.25 -2.86
N VAL A 51 -6.21 -7.01 -3.02
CA VAL A 51 -4.83 -6.60 -2.70
C VAL A 51 -4.54 -6.76 -1.21
N LEU A 52 -5.42 -6.27 -0.34
CA LEU A 52 -5.25 -6.34 1.12
C LEU A 52 -5.26 -7.79 1.63
N GLU A 53 -6.16 -8.64 1.14
CA GLU A 53 -6.20 -10.06 1.50
C GLU A 53 -4.94 -10.82 1.04
N LYS A 54 -4.45 -10.50 -0.16
CA LYS A 54 -3.20 -11.06 -0.67
C LYS A 54 -2.02 -10.61 0.19
N MET A 55 -2.00 -9.34 0.59
CA MET A 55 -0.98 -8.78 1.46
C MET A 55 -0.95 -9.48 2.82
N ALA A 56 -2.09 -9.70 3.47
CA ALA A 56 -2.15 -10.45 4.72
C ALA A 56 -1.52 -11.86 4.60
N LYS A 57 -1.63 -12.49 3.43
CA LYS A 57 -1.02 -13.80 3.14
C LYS A 57 0.49 -13.71 2.86
N THR A 58 0.95 -12.65 2.19
CA THR A 58 2.37 -12.42 1.88
C THR A 58 3.18 -12.06 3.12
N TYR A 59 2.62 -11.24 4.02
CA TYR A 59 3.33 -10.72 5.19
C TYR A 59 3.09 -11.53 6.48
N LYS A 60 2.86 -12.85 6.36
CA LYS A 60 2.65 -13.72 7.54
C LYS A 60 3.81 -13.67 8.55
N ALA A 61 5.03 -13.39 8.09
CA ALA A 61 6.21 -13.22 8.93
C ALA A 61 6.29 -11.86 9.66
N PHE A 62 5.41 -10.90 9.31
CA PHE A 62 5.36 -9.54 9.86
C PHE A 62 3.98 -9.29 10.49
N PRO A 63 3.79 -9.67 11.77
CA PRO A 63 2.49 -9.63 12.43
C PRO A 63 1.79 -8.28 12.30
N LEU A 64 2.49 -7.16 12.55
CA LEU A 64 1.93 -5.82 12.39
C LEU A 64 1.33 -5.58 11.00
N ILE A 65 2.09 -5.87 9.92
CA ILE A 65 1.64 -5.61 8.54
C ILE A 65 0.44 -6.48 8.20
N LYS A 66 0.47 -7.74 8.61
CA LYS A 66 -0.67 -8.66 8.46
C LYS A 66 -1.90 -8.13 9.21
N GLU A 67 -1.77 -7.72 10.46
CA GLU A 67 -2.86 -7.21 11.28
C GLU A 67 -3.45 -5.92 10.70
N MET A 68 -2.61 -5.02 10.19
CA MET A 68 -3.07 -3.83 9.48
C MET A 68 -3.91 -4.19 8.24
N ALA A 69 -3.46 -5.16 7.43
CA ALA A 69 -4.18 -5.62 6.25
C ALA A 69 -5.52 -6.28 6.62
N ASP A 70 -5.52 -7.19 7.60
CA ASP A 70 -6.73 -7.87 8.07
C ASP A 70 -7.73 -6.88 8.68
N ASN A 71 -7.25 -5.89 9.44
CA ASN A 71 -8.10 -4.85 10.02
C ASN A 71 -8.68 -3.93 8.95
N ALA A 72 -7.88 -3.56 7.94
CA ALA A 72 -8.36 -2.76 6.81
C ALA A 72 -9.54 -3.45 6.10
N VAL A 73 -9.51 -4.77 5.95
CA VAL A 73 -10.62 -5.54 5.35
C VAL A 73 -11.80 -5.70 6.31
N SER A 74 -11.53 -6.05 7.57
CA SER A 74 -12.58 -6.44 8.53
C SER A 74 -13.34 -5.27 9.17
N GLN A 75 -12.76 -4.08 9.23
CA GLN A 75 -13.36 -2.92 9.89
C GLN A 75 -14.16 -2.04 8.91
N SER A 76 -15.12 -2.64 8.21
CA SER A 76 -15.89 -1.94 7.17
C SER A 76 -16.70 -0.74 7.66
N GLY A 77 -16.99 -0.68 8.96
CA GLY A 77 -17.62 0.50 9.58
C GLY A 77 -16.80 1.79 9.48
N TYR A 78 -15.49 1.71 9.22
CA TYR A 78 -14.62 2.89 9.09
C TYR A 78 -14.22 3.23 7.65
N HIS A 79 -14.61 2.42 6.66
CA HIS A 79 -14.22 2.62 5.26
C HIS A 79 -14.62 3.98 4.70
N ALA A 80 -15.84 4.44 4.98
CA ALA A 80 -16.30 5.76 4.55
C ALA A 80 -15.43 6.90 5.13
N GLN A 81 -15.01 6.77 6.39
CA GLN A 81 -14.12 7.74 7.03
C GLN A 81 -12.73 7.67 6.40
N TRP A 82 -12.16 6.48 6.24
CA TRP A 82 -10.84 6.32 5.64
C TRP A 82 -10.81 6.80 4.18
N LYS A 83 -11.85 6.55 3.39
CA LYS A 83 -12.00 7.08 2.03
C LYS A 83 -11.93 8.60 2.03
N ALA A 84 -12.67 9.27 2.92
CA ALA A 84 -12.66 10.73 3.05
C ALA A 84 -11.32 11.31 3.53
N GLU A 85 -10.49 10.50 4.21
CA GLU A 85 -9.17 10.89 4.71
C GLU A 85 -8.02 10.51 3.77
N SER A 86 -8.30 9.83 2.66
CA SER A 86 -7.30 9.23 1.76
C SER A 86 -6.34 10.24 1.14
N ASP A 87 -6.74 11.48 0.93
CA ASP A 87 -5.85 12.56 0.44
C ASP A 87 -4.61 12.78 1.33
N ASN A 88 -4.67 12.37 2.60
CA ASN A 88 -3.55 12.47 3.54
C ASN A 88 -2.67 11.21 3.59
N ALA A 89 -2.95 10.18 2.77
CA ALA A 89 -2.32 8.86 2.85
C ALA A 89 -0.78 8.93 2.79
N VAL A 90 -0.21 9.76 1.91
CA VAL A 90 1.24 9.93 1.77
C VAL A 90 1.88 10.52 3.04
N ALA A 91 1.28 11.60 3.55
CA ALA A 91 1.75 12.25 4.77
C ALA A 91 1.65 11.31 5.98
N GLU A 92 0.56 10.56 6.04
CA GLU A 92 0.31 9.58 7.08
C GLU A 92 1.28 8.41 7.03
N ALA A 93 1.59 7.89 5.83
CA ALA A 93 2.57 6.84 5.63
C ALA A 93 3.96 7.28 6.14
N ALA A 94 4.35 8.53 5.92
CA ALA A 94 5.59 9.08 6.47
C ALA A 94 5.57 9.21 8.00
N ILE A 95 4.44 9.62 8.60
CA ILE A 95 4.26 9.68 10.05
C ILE A 95 4.38 8.29 10.66
N VAL A 96 3.67 7.31 10.11
CA VAL A 96 3.71 5.93 10.56
C VAL A 96 5.10 5.33 10.39
N ALA A 97 5.77 5.56 9.27
CA ALA A 97 7.16 5.13 9.06
C ALA A 97 8.10 5.67 10.16
N ARG A 98 7.94 6.94 10.57
CA ARG A 98 8.78 7.55 11.63
C ARG A 98 8.50 6.94 12.99
N MET A 99 7.21 6.68 13.27
CA MET A 99 6.78 5.98 14.47
C MET A 99 7.40 4.58 14.52
N LEU A 100 7.35 3.83 13.41
CA LEU A 100 7.91 2.48 13.33
C LEU A 100 9.44 2.50 13.43
N LYS A 101 10.13 3.48 12.86
CA LYS A 101 11.58 3.63 12.99
C LYS A 101 12.06 3.69 14.44
N ALA A 102 11.24 4.22 15.36
CA ALA A 102 11.56 4.29 16.78
C ALA A 102 11.27 3.00 17.55
N ALA A 103 10.42 2.11 17.03
CA ALA A 103 9.88 0.97 17.76
C ALA A 103 10.19 -0.40 17.12
N ALA A 104 10.53 -0.43 15.83
CA ALA A 104 10.71 -1.63 15.03
C ALA A 104 12.19 -1.88 14.70
N SER A 105 12.51 -3.12 14.35
CA SER A 105 13.78 -3.42 13.68
C SER A 105 13.84 -2.78 12.28
N GLN A 106 15.05 -2.61 11.75
CA GLN A 106 15.22 -2.10 10.38
C GLN A 106 14.50 -3.00 9.35
N GLN A 107 14.54 -4.32 9.55
CA GLN A 107 13.85 -5.29 8.70
C GLN A 107 12.33 -5.09 8.68
N GLU A 108 11.72 -4.82 9.84
CA GLU A 108 10.28 -4.53 9.95
C GLU A 108 9.90 -3.19 9.33
N LEU A 109 10.76 -2.18 9.48
CA LEU A 109 10.57 -0.88 8.82
C LEU A 109 10.64 -1.01 7.30
N ASP A 110 11.62 -1.75 6.77
CA ASP A 110 11.77 -1.97 5.33
C ASP A 110 10.61 -2.80 4.77
N ALA A 111 10.16 -3.82 5.51
CA ALA A 111 8.96 -4.58 5.16
C ALA A 111 7.71 -3.69 5.13
N PHE A 112 7.55 -2.78 6.09
CA PHE A 112 6.45 -1.83 6.11
C PHE A 112 6.49 -0.87 4.91
N LYS A 113 7.65 -0.28 4.61
CA LYS A 113 7.84 0.59 3.43
C LYS A 113 7.50 -0.18 2.14
N GLY A 114 7.90 -1.45 2.08
CA GLY A 114 7.54 -2.37 1.00
C GLY A 114 6.03 -2.62 0.88
N ALA A 115 5.34 -2.80 2.00
CA ALA A 115 3.89 -3.02 2.03
C ALA A 115 3.11 -1.80 1.51
N CYS A 116 3.50 -0.59 1.93
CA CYS A 116 2.92 0.65 1.40
C CYS A 116 3.09 0.75 -0.13
N MET A 117 4.30 0.49 -0.64
CA MET A 117 4.55 0.53 -2.09
C MET A 117 3.81 -0.58 -2.84
N GLN A 118 3.69 -1.76 -2.23
CA GLN A 118 3.00 -2.89 -2.85
C GLN A 118 1.51 -2.58 -3.03
N VAL A 119 0.83 -2.06 -2.00
CA VAL A 119 -0.59 -1.71 -2.11
C VAL A 119 -0.81 -0.71 -3.24
N ALA A 120 -0.03 0.38 -3.24
CA ALA A 120 -0.12 1.39 -4.28
C ALA A 120 0.14 0.81 -5.69
N THR A 121 1.16 -0.05 -5.83
CA THR A 121 1.51 -0.64 -7.13
C THR A 121 0.47 -1.65 -7.61
N ASP A 122 -0.02 -2.52 -6.72
CA ASP A 122 -0.99 -3.55 -7.08
C ASP A 122 -2.34 -2.92 -7.45
N VAL A 123 -2.71 -1.81 -6.78
CA VAL A 123 -3.91 -1.02 -7.09
C VAL A 123 -3.78 -0.30 -8.44
N ALA A 124 -2.68 0.43 -8.70
CA ALA A 124 -2.45 1.07 -10.00
C ALA A 124 -2.49 0.07 -11.17
N LYS A 125 -1.97 -1.15 -10.97
CA LYS A 125 -2.04 -2.21 -11.98
C LYS A 125 -3.44 -2.78 -12.15
N ALA A 126 -4.16 -3.02 -11.06
CA ALA A 126 -5.48 -3.65 -11.10
C ALA A 126 -6.46 -2.83 -11.96
N TYR A 127 -6.40 -1.50 -11.89
CA TYR A 127 -7.26 -0.63 -12.71
C TYR A 127 -6.90 -0.61 -14.18
N GLN A 128 -5.65 -0.90 -14.50
CA GLN A 128 -5.24 -1.05 -15.88
C GLN A 128 -5.57 -2.43 -16.46
N GLU A 129 -5.57 -3.47 -15.63
CA GLU A 129 -5.83 -4.86 -16.03
C GLU A 129 -7.32 -5.21 -16.17
N ASP A 130 -8.26 -4.30 -15.87
CA ASP A 130 -9.69 -4.50 -16.20
C ASP A 130 -9.94 -4.59 -17.73
N GLU A 131 -8.92 -4.33 -18.57
CA GLU A 131 -8.95 -4.65 -20.01
C GLU A 131 -8.25 -5.99 -20.37
N TYR A 132 -7.38 -6.55 -19.51
CA TYR A 132 -6.69 -7.82 -19.73
C TYR A 132 -6.33 -8.52 -18.42
N HIS A 133 -7.08 -9.59 -18.10
CA HIS A 133 -6.81 -10.47 -16.96
C HIS A 133 -5.38 -11.06 -16.96
N THR A 134 -4.62 -10.83 -15.89
CA THR A 134 -3.46 -11.67 -15.57
C THR A 134 -3.42 -12.16 -14.12
N ASP A 135 -3.58 -13.48 -13.98
CA ASP A 135 -3.38 -14.22 -12.73
C ASP A 135 -1.92 -14.10 -12.25
N VAL A 136 -1.69 -13.40 -11.12
CA VAL A 136 -0.35 -13.32 -10.52
C VAL A 136 -0.18 -14.38 -9.41
N ASN A 137 0.46 -15.45 -9.85
CA ASN A 137 0.92 -16.69 -9.22
C ASN A 137 1.27 -16.69 -7.71
N HIS A 138 1.05 -17.87 -7.11
CA HIS A 138 1.19 -18.22 -5.69
C HIS A 138 2.62 -18.12 -5.13
N GLY A 139 2.73 -17.69 -3.88
CA GLY A 139 3.83 -18.02 -2.97
C GLY A 139 5.17 -17.35 -3.27
N MET A 140 5.25 -16.03 -3.12
CA MET A 140 6.52 -15.31 -3.20
C MET A 140 7.23 -15.38 -1.83
N ASP A 141 8.45 -15.92 -1.81
CA ASP A 141 9.28 -16.00 -0.61
C ASP A 141 9.67 -14.59 -0.12
N TYR A 142 9.78 -14.39 1.19
CA TYR A 142 10.00 -13.06 1.78
C TYR A 142 11.29 -12.42 1.27
N ASP A 143 12.36 -13.20 1.10
CA ASP A 143 13.64 -12.70 0.59
C ASP A 143 13.51 -12.18 -0.84
N VAL A 144 12.72 -12.85 -1.68
CA VAL A 144 12.40 -12.40 -3.05
C VAL A 144 11.59 -11.10 -3.03
N PHE A 145 10.72 -10.95 -2.03
CA PHE A 145 9.94 -9.74 -1.85
C PHE A 145 10.80 -8.55 -1.40
N VAL A 146 11.65 -8.72 -0.39
CA VAL A 146 12.59 -7.68 0.07
C VAL A 146 13.50 -7.25 -1.06
N GLU A 147 14.01 -8.20 -1.84
CA GLU A 147 14.83 -7.90 -3.01
C GLU A 147 14.03 -7.10 -4.04
N LYS A 148 12.75 -7.44 -4.29
CA LYS A 148 11.87 -6.67 -5.18
C LYS A 148 11.59 -5.26 -4.67
N VAL A 149 11.38 -5.08 -3.38
CA VAL A 149 11.15 -3.76 -2.77
C VAL A 149 12.42 -2.92 -2.81
N ALA A 150 13.56 -3.48 -2.43
CA ALA A 150 14.85 -2.80 -2.51
C ALA A 150 15.17 -2.43 -3.97
N ASN A 151 14.93 -3.35 -4.90
CA ASN A 151 15.04 -3.10 -6.33
C ASN A 151 14.03 -2.04 -6.80
N PHE A 152 12.82 -2.00 -6.28
CA PHE A 152 11.84 -0.96 -6.60
C PHE A 152 12.31 0.40 -6.10
N PHE A 153 12.74 0.53 -4.83
CA PHE A 153 13.33 1.76 -4.30
C PHE A 153 14.60 2.19 -5.06
N ALA A 154 15.40 1.25 -5.57
CA ALA A 154 16.56 1.51 -6.43
C ALA A 154 16.16 1.86 -7.88
N ARG A 155 15.05 1.31 -8.38
CA ARG A 155 14.47 1.65 -9.68
C ARG A 155 13.90 3.06 -9.67
N ILE A 156 13.30 3.53 -8.57
CA ILE A 156 12.82 4.94 -8.43
C ILE A 156 13.94 5.93 -8.69
N SER A 157 15.19 5.59 -8.34
CA SER A 157 16.35 6.41 -8.68
C SER A 157 16.80 6.34 -10.15
N ASN A 158 16.27 5.39 -10.93
CA ASN A 158 16.58 5.15 -12.34
C ASN A 158 15.29 5.05 -13.19
N ARG A 159 14.76 6.22 -13.58
CA ARG A 159 13.53 6.43 -14.37
C ARG A 159 13.39 5.56 -15.64
N LYS A 160 14.47 4.98 -16.17
CA LYS A 160 14.47 4.12 -17.37
C LYS A 160 14.03 2.68 -17.16
N LEU A 161 13.98 2.17 -15.92
CA LEU A 161 13.52 0.80 -15.62
C LEU A 161 12.01 0.72 -15.32
N TYR A 162 11.29 1.83 -15.48
CA TYR A 162 9.85 1.96 -15.28
C TYR A 162 9.02 1.73 -16.55
N GLU A 163 9.63 1.82 -17.73
CA GLU A 163 8.92 1.69 -19.03
C GLU A 163 8.29 0.29 -19.25
N GLU A 164 8.55 -0.68 -18.37
CA GLU A 164 7.95 -2.02 -18.39
C GLU A 164 6.63 -2.13 -17.61
N MET A 165 6.28 -1.11 -16.80
CA MET A 165 4.99 -1.05 -16.11
C MET A 165 4.07 -0.16 -16.94
N ASN A 166 2.92 -0.69 -17.37
CA ASN A 166 1.98 0.04 -18.23
C ASN A 166 1.30 1.23 -17.50
N ILE A 167 1.67 1.57 -16.27
CA ILE A 167 1.06 2.62 -15.42
C ILE A 167 1.03 4.02 -16.06
N SER A 168 0.00 4.81 -15.70
CA SER A 168 -0.19 6.17 -16.20
C SER A 168 0.89 7.14 -15.68
N PRO A 169 1.18 8.27 -16.38
CA PRO A 169 2.07 9.30 -15.85
C PRO A 169 1.64 9.89 -14.51
N ALA A 170 0.33 9.93 -14.22
CA ALA A 170 -0.20 10.46 -12.98
C ALA A 170 0.02 9.47 -11.82
N GLU A 171 -0.23 8.18 -12.06
CA GLU A 171 0.08 7.08 -11.13
C GLU A 171 1.59 6.96 -10.87
N ASP A 172 2.43 7.16 -11.89
CA ASP A 172 3.89 7.18 -11.74
C ASP A 172 4.35 8.32 -10.83
N ASN A 173 3.76 9.51 -10.99
CA ASN A 173 4.03 10.65 -10.10
C ASN A 173 3.58 10.34 -8.67
N ALA A 174 2.39 9.75 -8.49
CA ALA A 174 1.89 9.34 -7.18
C ALA A 174 2.80 8.29 -6.52
N LEU A 175 3.15 7.21 -7.23
CA LEU A 175 4.09 6.20 -6.73
C LEU A 175 5.44 6.81 -6.33
N SER A 176 5.94 7.75 -7.12
CA SER A 176 7.16 8.50 -6.82
C SER A 176 7.02 9.37 -5.58
N GLU A 177 5.87 10.01 -5.38
CA GLU A 177 5.56 10.81 -4.20
C GLU A 177 5.57 9.96 -2.92
N LEU A 178 4.81 8.85 -2.92
CA LEU A 178 4.75 7.92 -1.80
C LEU A 178 6.13 7.39 -1.45
N ALA A 179 6.90 6.99 -2.46
CA ALA A 179 8.23 6.45 -2.24
C ALA A 179 9.21 7.49 -1.67
N ASN A 180 9.14 8.73 -2.13
CA ASN A 180 9.97 9.82 -1.59
C ASN A 180 9.58 10.13 -0.14
N ALA A 181 8.29 10.11 0.19
CA ALA A 181 7.81 10.28 1.56
C ALA A 181 8.36 9.19 2.49
N LEU A 182 8.36 7.93 2.05
CA LEU A 182 8.90 6.78 2.81
C LEU A 182 10.43 6.76 2.88
N ARG A 183 11.13 7.24 1.84
CA ARG A 183 12.60 7.30 1.81
C ARG A 183 13.14 8.33 2.80
N ASN A 184 12.46 9.46 2.97
CA ASN A 184 12.88 10.58 3.81
C ASN A 184 12.55 10.39 5.32
N VAL A 185 12.42 9.13 5.74
CA VAL A 185 12.12 8.70 7.10
C VAL A 185 13.24 7.84 7.63
#